data_AF-A0A838MVE7-F1
#
_entry.id   AF-A0A838MVE7-F1
#
_cell.length_a   1.000
_cell.length_b   1.000
_cell.length_c   1.000
_cell.angle_alpha   90.00
_cell.angle_beta   90.00
_cell.angle_gamma   90.00
#
_symmetry.space_group_name_H-M   'P 1'
#
loop_
_entity.id
_entity.type
_entity.pdbx_description
1 polymer ?
#
loop_
_entity_poly.entity_id
_entity_poly.type
_entity_poly.pdbx_seq_one_letter_code
_entity_poly.pdbx_strand_id
1 'polypeptide(L)'
;MIASISASDNSARRARIIAALLIMLYVAARLWKLTDACLWFDELFSVHAARHGWAGLLAFVSADLIHPPLFYLLLKIWIVIGGESLWWLRLFPVLLSCAA
;
A
#
# COMPACT_ATOMS: atom_id res chain seq x y z
N MET A 1 30.95 26.99 -21.40
CA MET A 1 30.04 27.14 -20.24
C MET A 1 28.59 26.78 -20.60
N ILE A 2 28.00 27.27 -21.71
CA ILE A 2 26.61 26.95 -22.11
C ILE A 2 26.41 25.47 -22.52
N ALA A 3 27.39 24.86 -23.21
CA ALA A 3 27.29 23.46 -23.65
C ALA A 3 27.31 22.43 -22.50
N SER A 4 28.00 22.71 -21.39
CA SER A 4 28.01 21.81 -20.23
C SER A 4 26.68 21.84 -19.46
N ILE A 5 25.99 22.98 -19.46
CA ILE A 5 24.66 23.13 -18.84
C ILE A 5 23.59 22.33 -19.62
N SER A 6 23.64 22.34 -20.96
CA SER A 6 22.69 21.57 -21.79
C SER A 6 22.86 20.04 -21.69
N ALA A 7 24.09 19.56 -21.54
CA ALA A 7 24.35 18.13 -21.34
C ALA A 7 23.82 17.62 -19.98
N SER A 8 23.96 18.44 -18.93
CA SER A 8 23.43 18.20 -17.58
C SER A 8 21.90 18.17 -17.54
N ASP A 9 21.22 19.04 -18.30
CA ASP A 9 19.76 19.08 -18.33
C ASP A 9 19.18 17.84 -19.04
N ASN A 10 19.83 17.40 -20.11
CA ASN A 10 19.44 16.19 -20.84
C ASN A 10 19.62 14.89 -20.02
N SER A 11 20.66 14.78 -19.20
CA SER A 11 20.85 13.63 -18.32
C SER A 11 19.81 13.61 -17.19
N ALA A 12 19.51 14.77 -16.57
CA ALA A 12 18.47 14.90 -15.56
C ALA A 12 17.08 14.57 -16.13
N ARG A 13 16.75 15.04 -17.34
CA ARG A 13 15.49 14.70 -18.03
C ARG A 13 15.39 13.20 -18.31
N ARG A 14 16.46 12.57 -18.81
CA ARG A 14 16.49 11.11 -19.03
C ARG A 14 16.31 10.33 -17.73
N ALA A 15 16.99 10.73 -16.66
CA ALA A 15 16.86 10.10 -15.35
C ALA A 15 15.41 10.19 -14.82
N ARG A 16 14.75 11.35 -14.94
CA ARG A 16 13.34 11.52 -14.57
C ARG A 16 12.41 10.62 -15.38
N ILE A 17 12.63 10.49 -16.69
CA ILE A 17 11.84 9.59 -17.55
C ILE A 17 12.02 8.14 -17.11
N ILE A 18 13.26 7.71 -16.88
CA ILE A 18 13.56 6.34 -16.41
C ILE A 18 12.89 6.10 -15.06
N ALA A 19 13.03 7.02 -14.10
CA ALA A 19 12.37 6.91 -12.80
C ALA A 19 10.85 6.81 -12.93
N ALA A 20 10.22 7.64 -13.77
CA ALA A 20 8.78 7.59 -14.02
C ALA A 20 8.34 6.25 -14.63
N LEU A 21 9.11 5.70 -15.58
CA LEU A 21 8.85 4.39 -16.16
C LEU A 21 8.99 3.27 -15.13
N LEU A 22 10.00 3.33 -14.26
CA LEU A 22 10.18 2.35 -13.19
C LEU A 22 9.05 2.40 -12.16
N ILE A 23 8.61 3.60 -11.76
CA ILE A 23 7.46 3.77 -10.86
C ILE A 23 6.19 3.22 -11.51
N MET A 24 5.96 3.55 -12.79
CA MET A 24 4.80 3.04 -13.53
C MET A 24 4.81 1.51 -13.64
N LEU A 25 5.98 0.92 -13.92
CA LEU A 25 6.15 -0.53 -13.95
C LEU A 25 5.92 -1.17 -12.58
N TYR A 26 6.43 -0.54 -11.52
CA TYR A 26 6.22 -0.99 -10.13
C TYR A 26 4.74 -1.00 -9.77
N VAL A 27 4.01 0.09 -10.01
CA VAL A 27 2.57 0.19 -9.74
C VAL A 27 1.79 -0.83 -10.57
N ALA A 28 2.10 -0.96 -11.87
CA ALA A 28 1.44 -1.93 -12.74
C ALA A 28 1.65 -3.38 -12.27
N ALA A 29 2.88 -3.72 -11.86
CA ALA A 29 3.19 -5.05 -11.33
C ALA A 29 2.44 -5.35 -10.02
N ARG A 30 2.26 -4.35 -9.15
CA ARG A 30 1.51 -4.50 -7.88
C ARG A 30 0.00 -4.66 -8.08
N LEU A 31 -0.56 -4.05 -9.13
CA LEU A 31 -1.99 -4.16 -9.46
C LEU A 31 -2.31 -5.40 -10.33
N TRP A 32 -1.31 -5.97 -11.00
CA TRP A 32 -1.48 -7.15 -11.83
C TRP A 32 -1.99 -8.33 -11.00
N LYS A 33 -3.16 -8.87 -11.37
CA LYS A 33 -3.78 -10.05 -10.73
C LYS A 33 -4.03 -9.88 -9.22
N LEU A 34 -4.27 -8.65 -8.78
CA LEU A 34 -4.43 -8.31 -7.36
C LEU A 34 -5.49 -9.16 -6.65
N THR A 35 -6.51 -9.64 -7.35
CA THR A 35 -7.65 -10.39 -6.78
C THR A 35 -7.71 -11.85 -7.21
N ASP A 36 -6.68 -12.38 -7.90
CA ASP A 36 -6.70 -13.75 -8.44
C ASP A 36 -6.64 -14.82 -7.34
N ALA A 37 -6.11 -14.49 -6.15
CA ALA A 37 -6.03 -15.38 -5.00
C ALA A 37 -7.02 -14.95 -3.90
N CYS A 38 -7.51 -15.92 -3.13
CA CYS A 38 -8.23 -15.64 -1.89
C CYS A 38 -7.36 -14.90 -0.86
N LEU A 39 -7.98 -14.41 0.21
CA LEU A 39 -7.25 -13.76 1.31
C LEU A 39 -6.28 -14.75 1.96
N TRP A 40 -5.07 -14.27 2.19
CA TRP A 40 -4.06 -14.99 2.96
C TRP A 40 -4.40 -14.94 4.45
N PHE A 41 -3.78 -15.80 5.25
CA PHE A 41 -4.14 -15.93 6.66
C PHE A 41 -3.92 -14.63 7.45
N ASP A 42 -2.82 -13.94 7.19
CA ASP A 42 -2.47 -12.63 7.77
C ASP A 42 -3.42 -11.51 7.30
N GLU A 43 -3.82 -11.53 6.02
CA GLU A 43 -4.85 -10.61 5.51
C GLU A 43 -6.19 -10.85 6.21
N LEU A 44 -6.60 -12.12 6.35
CA LEU A 44 -7.83 -12.49 7.04
C LEU A 44 -7.80 -12.11 8.52
N PHE A 45 -6.67 -12.33 9.20
CA PHE A 45 -6.45 -11.90 10.57
C PHE A 45 -6.63 -10.39 10.72
N SER A 46 -6.06 -9.61 9.80
CA SER A 46 -6.17 -8.15 9.80
C SER A 46 -7.61 -7.67 9.58
N VAL A 47 -8.33 -8.29 8.64
CA VAL A 47 -9.75 -8.01 8.41
C VAL A 47 -10.59 -8.40 9.64
N HIS A 48 -10.29 -9.54 10.27
CA HIS A 48 -10.97 -10.00 11.48
C HIS A 48 -10.77 -9.02 12.65
N ALA A 49 -9.55 -8.53 12.86
CA ALA A 49 -9.27 -7.48 13.85
C ALA A 49 -10.08 -6.20 13.54
N ALA A 50 -10.12 -5.78 12.28
CA ALA A 50 -10.83 -4.57 11.84
C ALA A 50 -12.36 -4.64 12.00
N ARG A 51 -12.95 -5.84 11.98
CA ARG A 51 -14.39 -6.07 12.19
C ARG A 51 -14.85 -5.83 13.63
N HIS A 52 -13.96 -5.93 14.62
CA HIS A 52 -14.30 -5.58 16.00
C HIS A 52 -14.66 -4.10 16.13
N GLY A 53 -15.46 -3.72 17.12
CA GLY A 53 -15.61 -2.31 17.51
C GLY A 53 -14.27 -1.70 17.93
N TRP A 54 -14.16 -0.37 18.01
CA TRP A 54 -12.88 0.30 18.30
C TRP A 54 -12.17 -0.20 19.57
N ALA A 55 -12.90 -0.32 20.68
CA ALA A 55 -12.35 -0.87 21.92
C ALA A 55 -11.97 -2.36 21.78
N GLY A 56 -12.79 -3.13 21.05
CA GLY A 56 -12.53 -4.54 20.78
C GLY A 56 -11.30 -4.75 19.90
N LEU A 57 -11.08 -3.89 18.90
CA LEU A 57 -9.87 -3.91 18.07
C LEU A 57 -8.64 -3.62 18.92
N LEU A 58 -8.67 -2.56 19.75
CA LEU A 58 -7.53 -2.23 20.60
C LEU A 58 -7.23 -3.36 21.59
N ALA A 59 -8.26 -3.98 22.19
CA ALA A 59 -8.08 -5.14 23.05
C ALA A 59 -7.50 -6.33 22.27
N PHE A 60 -8.05 -6.65 21.10
CA PHE A 60 -7.60 -7.74 20.23
C PHE A 60 -6.12 -7.57 19.85
N VAL A 61 -5.73 -6.37 19.37
CA VAL A 61 -4.36 -6.11 18.95
C VAL A 61 -3.42 -5.92 20.15
N SER A 62 -3.90 -5.49 21.32
CA SER A 62 -3.06 -5.47 22.53
C SER A 62 -2.66 -6.87 23.00
N ALA A 63 -3.47 -7.89 22.67
CA ALA A 63 -3.13 -9.29 22.91
C ALA A 63 -2.19 -9.86 21.83
N ASP A 64 -2.13 -9.22 20.66
CA ASP A 64 -1.16 -9.53 19.61
C ASP A 64 0.18 -8.82 19.90
N LEU A 65 1.12 -9.55 20.48
CA LEU A 65 2.46 -9.04 20.81
C LEU A 65 3.35 -8.87 19.57
N ILE A 66 2.92 -9.34 18.39
CA ILE A 66 3.76 -9.41 17.20
C ILE A 66 3.57 -8.17 16.31
N HIS A 67 2.34 -7.69 16.14
CA HIS A 67 2.02 -6.65 15.17
C HIS A 67 1.55 -5.34 15.83
N PRO A 68 2.22 -4.19 15.57
CA PRO A 68 1.78 -2.90 16.08
C PRO A 68 0.37 -2.48 15.61
N PRO A 69 -0.39 -1.72 16.43
CA PRO A 69 -1.82 -1.45 16.19
C PRO A 69 -2.13 -0.53 15.01
N LEU A 70 -1.16 0.23 14.53
CA LEU A 70 -1.38 1.28 13.54
C LEU A 70 -2.00 0.73 12.24
N PHE A 71 -1.50 -0.39 11.74
CA PHE A 71 -2.01 -0.96 10.49
C PHE A 71 -3.49 -1.35 10.59
N TYR A 72 -3.90 -2.00 11.68
CA TYR A 72 -5.28 -2.42 11.90
C TYR A 72 -6.23 -1.23 12.04
N LEU A 73 -5.79 -0.16 12.70
CA LEU A 73 -6.58 1.07 12.85
C LEU A 73 -6.81 1.74 11.50
N LEU A 74 -5.76 1.88 10.68
CA LEU A 74 -5.88 2.46 9.36
C LEU A 74 -6.72 1.57 8.42
N LEU A 75 -6.52 0.26 8.48
CA LEU A 75 -7.32 -0.70 7.71
C LEU A 75 -8.80 -0.62 8.09
N LYS A 76 -9.12 -0.47 9.38
CA LYS A 76 -10.51 -0.28 9.82
C LYS A 76 -11.13 0.98 9.21
N ILE A 77 -10.41 2.11 9.23
CA ILE A 77 -10.88 3.35 8.59
C ILE A 77 -11.10 3.12 7.09
N TRP A 78 -10.15 2.45 6.42
CA TRP A 78 -10.23 2.15 5.00
C TRP A 78 -11.45 1.29 4.64
N ILE A 79 -11.74 0.26 5.45
CA ILE A 79 -12.92 -0.60 5.30
C ILE A 79 -14.22 0.19 5.52
N VAL A 80 -14.25 1.11 6.48
CA VAL A 80 -15.44 1.97 6.70
C VAL A 80 -15.74 2.82 5.46
N ILE A 81 -14.72 3.23 4.70
CA ILE A 81 -14.88 4.11 3.52
C ILE A 81 -15.39 3.32 2.30
N GLY A 82 -14.84 2.14 2.01
CA GLY A 82 -15.11 1.42 0.75
C GLY A 82 -15.48 -0.06 0.88
N GLY A 83 -15.71 -0.54 2.10
CA GLY A 83 -16.16 -1.90 2.40
C GLY A 83 -15.06 -2.97 2.39
N GLU A 84 -15.46 -4.22 2.24
CA GLU A 84 -14.58 -5.39 2.34
C GLU A 84 -14.41 -6.16 1.02
N SER A 85 -14.58 -5.49 -0.13
CA SER A 85 -14.27 -6.14 -1.41
C SER A 85 -12.78 -6.48 -1.48
N LEU A 86 -12.43 -7.64 -2.06
CA LEU A 86 -11.03 -8.11 -2.12
C LEU A 86 -10.11 -7.07 -2.79
N TRP A 87 -10.59 -6.43 -3.84
CA TRP A 87 -9.88 -5.36 -4.53
C TRP A 87 -9.62 -4.16 -3.61
N TRP A 88 -10.65 -3.72 -2.86
CA TRP A 88 -10.52 -2.58 -1.95
C TRP A 88 -9.58 -2.87 -0.78
N LEU A 89 -9.69 -4.05 -0.19
CA LEU A 89 -8.82 -4.48 0.91
C LEU A 89 -7.34 -4.47 0.50
N ARG A 90 -7.04 -4.99 -0.70
CA ARG A 90 -5.66 -5.05 -1.21
C ARG A 90 -5.15 -3.74 -1.79
N LEU A 91 -6.04 -2.82 -2.17
CA LEU A 91 -5.65 -1.49 -2.61
C LEU A 91 -4.95 -0.71 -1.50
N PHE A 92 -5.36 -0.88 -0.24
CA PHE A 92 -4.76 -0.19 0.90
C PHE A 92 -3.23 -0.38 1.03
N PRO A 93 -2.70 -1.62 1.17
CA PRO A 93 -1.26 -1.84 1.24
C PRO A 93 -0.54 -1.50 -0.07
N VAL A 94 -1.20 -1.57 -1.24
CA VAL A 94 -0.63 -1.11 -2.51
C VAL A 94 -0.41 0.41 -2.49
N LEU A 95 -1.36 1.19 -2.00
CA LEU A 95 -1.22 2.64 -1.89
C LEU A 95 -0.11 3.02 -0.91
N LEU A 96 -0.06 2.38 0.27
CA LEU A 96 1.01 2.61 1.23
C LEU A 96 2.39 2.29 0.67
N SER A 97 2.52 1.20 -0.11
CA SER A 97 3.81 0.83 -0.70
C SER A 97 4.26 1.76 -1.84
N CYS A 98 3.35 2.53 -2.44
CA CYS A 98 3.70 3.51 -3.48
C CYS A 98 4.03 4.90 -2.89
N ALA A 99 3.61 5.17 -1.66
CA ALA A 99 3.79 6.47 -0.99
C ALA A 99 5.04 6.54 -0.10
N ALA A 100 5.58 5.39 0.31
CA ALA A 100 6.79 5.25 1.12
C ALA A 100 8.06 5.28 0.25
#